data_AF-A0A1M3QDJ2-F1
#
_entry.id   AF-A0A1M3QDJ2-F1
#
_cell.length_a   1.000
_cell.length_b   1.000
_cell.length_c   1.000
_cell.angle_alpha   90.00
_cell.angle_beta   90.00
_cell.angle_gamma   90.00
#
_symmetry.space_group_name_H-M   'P 1'
#
loop_
_entity.id
_entity.type
_entity.pdbx_description
1 polymer ?
#
loop_
_entity_poly.entity_id
_entity_poly.type
_entity_poly.pdbx_seq_one_letter_code
_entity_poly.pdbx_strand_id
1 'polypeptide(L)'
;MKFRTKIQLTLLAGALATAGPIVGQAAATEYAKTDVVLRSGPSALFPAVGTVLAGSRVHMYGCTKQIRWCDVRVCGRRGWIPSGDVDIEYHRQRMPISTYVHVAEKPAIAVVSFDIDTYWSQNYSQLYFYDEIGNWRTIN
;
A
#
# COMPACT_ATOMS: atom_id res chain seq x y z
N MET A 1 21.27 15.58 66.51
CA MET A 1 21.36 14.96 65.18
C MET A 1 21.39 16.07 64.13
N LYS A 2 22.44 16.13 63.30
CA LYS A 2 22.74 17.22 62.36
C LYS A 2 22.27 16.82 60.96
N PHE A 3 21.23 17.46 60.41
CA PHE A 3 20.91 17.34 58.98
C PHE A 3 21.60 18.46 58.21
N ARG A 4 22.79 18.16 57.70
CA ARG A 4 23.39 18.85 56.56
C ARG A 4 22.82 18.19 55.32
N THR A 5 22.41 18.94 54.30
CA THR A 5 22.78 18.70 52.88
C THR A 5 22.37 19.90 52.04
N LYS A 6 23.28 20.29 51.16
CA LYS A 6 23.33 21.52 50.39
C LYS A 6 22.43 21.45 49.15
N ILE A 7 21.92 22.61 48.77
CA ILE A 7 21.24 22.91 47.50
C ILE A 7 22.10 22.45 46.32
N GLN A 8 21.52 21.67 45.40
CA GLN A 8 21.98 21.62 44.02
C GLN A 8 20.77 21.81 43.10
N LEU A 9 20.67 23.00 42.50
CA LEU A 9 19.86 23.24 41.31
C LEU A 9 20.45 22.40 40.18
N THR A 10 19.77 21.34 39.77
CA THR A 10 20.11 20.61 38.54
C THR A 10 19.31 21.23 37.40
N LEU A 11 19.96 22.12 36.63
CA LEU A 11 19.49 22.54 35.31
C LEU A 11 19.68 21.36 34.36
N LEU A 12 18.59 20.69 33.94
CA LEU A 12 18.61 19.80 32.78
C LEU A 12 17.81 20.44 31.65
N ALA A 13 18.54 20.85 30.62
CA ALA A 13 18.06 21.53 29.43
C ALA A 13 16.92 20.75 28.75
N GLY A 14 15.79 21.42 28.52
CA GLY A 14 14.72 20.91 27.68
C GLY A 14 15.18 20.86 26.22
N ALA A 15 15.30 19.67 25.66
CA ALA A 15 15.46 19.49 24.22
C ALA A 15 14.15 19.88 23.53
N LEU A 16 14.12 21.07 22.89
CA LEU A 16 13.09 21.40 21.92
C LEU A 16 13.26 20.47 20.72
N ALA A 17 12.44 19.42 20.65
CA ALA A 17 12.26 18.67 19.42
C ALA A 17 11.58 19.59 18.40
N THR A 18 12.33 20.06 17.42
CA THR A 18 11.77 20.78 16.27
C THR A 18 10.94 19.80 15.45
N ALA A 19 9.62 19.81 15.66
CA ALA A 19 8.67 19.19 14.75
C ALA A 19 8.74 19.97 13.42
N GLY A 20 9.62 19.53 12.51
CA GLY A 20 9.62 20.02 11.14
C GLY A 20 8.29 19.70 10.46
N PRO A 21 7.81 20.52 9.51
CA PRO A 21 6.56 20.26 8.82
C PRO A 21 6.64 18.90 8.10
N ILE A 22 5.76 17.98 8.47
CA ILE A 22 5.52 16.76 7.70
C ILE A 22 4.76 17.22 6.46
N VAL A 23 5.47 17.42 5.35
CA VAL A 23 4.84 17.61 4.05
C VAL A 23 4.26 16.25 3.67
N GLY A 24 2.96 16.05 3.93
CA GLY A 24 2.24 14.91 3.39
C GLY A 24 2.11 15.10 1.89
N GLN A 25 2.76 14.27 1.07
CA GLN A 25 2.38 14.13 -0.33
C GLN A 25 0.89 13.80 -0.37
N ALA A 26 0.09 14.65 -1.00
CA ALA A 26 -1.30 14.30 -1.31
C ALA A 26 -1.28 12.98 -2.08
N ALA A 27 -1.90 11.94 -1.52
CA ALA A 27 -2.03 10.66 -2.21
C ALA A 27 -2.70 10.95 -3.56
N ALA A 28 -2.09 10.48 -4.65
CA ALA A 28 -2.73 10.55 -5.94
C ALA A 28 -4.10 9.88 -5.82
N THR A 29 -5.09 10.41 -6.54
CA THR A 29 -6.38 9.74 -6.54
C THR A 29 -6.36 8.67 -7.62
N GLU A 30 -6.53 7.42 -7.21
CA GLU A 30 -6.60 6.27 -8.11
C GLU A 30 -8.01 5.70 -8.23
N TYR A 31 -8.31 5.12 -9.40
CA TYR A 31 -9.60 4.52 -9.69
C TYR A 31 -9.44 3.18 -10.42
N ALA A 32 -10.38 2.27 -10.22
CA ALA A 32 -10.51 1.11 -11.09
C ALA A 32 -10.99 1.57 -12.48
N LYS A 33 -10.27 1.20 -13.54
CA LYS A 33 -10.61 1.53 -14.92
C LYS A 33 -11.78 0.72 -15.45
N THR A 34 -11.80 -0.57 -15.10
CA THR A 34 -12.80 -1.56 -15.55
C THR A 34 -13.35 -2.33 -14.35
N ASP A 35 -14.38 -3.15 -14.57
CA ASP A 35 -14.76 -4.17 -13.60
C ASP A 35 -13.67 -5.24 -13.56
N VAL A 36 -12.96 -5.32 -12.44
CA VAL A 36 -11.72 -6.11 -12.31
C VAL A 36 -11.74 -6.99 -11.07
N VAL A 37 -11.23 -8.22 -11.21
CA VAL A 37 -11.11 -9.15 -10.09
C VAL A 37 -9.94 -8.72 -9.20
N LEU A 38 -10.26 -8.44 -7.92
CA LEU A 38 -9.28 -8.27 -6.87
C LEU A 38 -8.74 -9.63 -6.46
N ARG A 39 -7.43 -9.85 -6.63
CA ARG A 39 -6.73 -11.12 -6.37
C ARG A 39 -6.02 -11.10 -5.02
N SER A 40 -5.85 -12.27 -4.40
CA SER A 40 -5.08 -12.42 -3.15
C SER A 40 -3.55 -12.40 -3.34
N GLY A 41 -3.06 -12.26 -4.58
CA GLY A 41 -1.64 -12.12 -4.92
C GLY A 41 -1.44 -11.58 -6.34
N PRO A 42 -0.21 -11.22 -6.75
CA PRO A 42 0.11 -10.59 -8.03
C PRO A 42 0.10 -11.56 -9.22
N SER A 43 -0.96 -12.35 -9.36
CA SER A 43 -1.19 -13.28 -10.47
C SER A 43 -2.68 -13.58 -10.61
N ALA A 44 -3.12 -13.83 -11.84
CA ALA A 44 -4.51 -14.22 -12.11
C ALA A 44 -4.85 -15.61 -11.58
N LEU A 45 -3.83 -16.41 -11.24
CA LEU A 45 -4.00 -17.75 -10.66
C LEU A 45 -4.42 -17.69 -9.19
N PHE A 46 -4.06 -16.63 -8.46
CA PHE A 46 -4.45 -16.50 -7.06
C PHE A 46 -5.99 -16.38 -6.90
N PRO A 47 -6.54 -16.87 -5.77
CA PRO A 47 -7.95 -16.76 -5.47
C PRO A 47 -8.49 -15.33 -5.65
N ALA A 48 -9.72 -15.24 -6.14
CA ALA A 48 -10.44 -13.98 -6.12
C ALA A 48 -10.82 -13.66 -4.68
N VAL A 49 -10.44 -12.47 -4.21
CA VAL A 49 -11.00 -11.96 -2.96
C VAL A 49 -12.33 -11.29 -3.24
N GLY A 50 -12.51 -10.65 -4.41
CA GLY A 50 -13.79 -10.09 -4.87
C GLY A 50 -13.65 -9.33 -6.19
N THR A 51 -14.60 -8.46 -6.49
CA THR A 51 -14.62 -7.63 -7.71
C THR A 51 -14.60 -6.15 -7.34
N VAL A 52 -13.80 -5.36 -8.05
CA VAL A 52 -13.77 -3.90 -7.98
C VAL A 52 -14.52 -3.38 -9.19
N LEU A 53 -15.57 -2.58 -8.98
CA LEU A 53 -16.35 -2.01 -10.08
C LEU A 53 -15.61 -0.81 -10.69
N ALA A 54 -15.78 -0.62 -12.00
CA ALA A 54 -15.23 0.52 -12.72
C ALA A 54 -15.61 1.85 -12.04
N GLY A 55 -14.67 2.78 -11.96
CA GLY A 55 -14.84 4.08 -11.31
C GLY A 55 -14.75 4.05 -9.78
N SER A 56 -14.64 2.87 -9.16
CA SER A 56 -14.39 2.77 -7.71
C SER A 56 -13.06 3.43 -7.38
N ARG A 57 -13.05 4.30 -6.36
CA ARG A 57 -11.79 4.83 -5.81
C ARG A 57 -11.02 3.68 -5.17
N VAL A 58 -9.76 3.57 -5.51
CA VAL A 58 -8.83 2.64 -4.88
C VAL A 58 -7.72 3.43 -4.21
N HIS A 59 -7.08 2.84 -3.20
CA HIS A 59 -5.83 3.36 -2.66
C HIS A 59 -4.71 2.41 -3.04
N MET A 60 -3.74 2.88 -3.83
CA MET A 60 -2.62 2.06 -4.28
C MET A 60 -1.43 2.18 -3.32
N TYR A 61 -0.93 1.03 -2.85
CA TYR A 61 0.26 0.95 -2.00
C TYR A 61 1.55 0.87 -2.81
N GLY A 62 1.44 0.41 -4.05
CA GLY A 62 2.56 0.27 -4.97
C GLY A 62 2.28 -0.82 -5.99
N CYS A 63 3.23 -1.03 -6.88
CA CYS A 63 3.17 -2.08 -7.88
C CYS A 63 4.39 -2.99 -7.78
N THR A 64 4.24 -4.21 -8.30
CA THR A 64 5.38 -5.13 -8.53
C THR A 64 6.48 -4.44 -9.33
N LYS A 65 7.72 -4.93 -9.23
CA LYS A 65 8.88 -4.33 -9.93
C LYS A 65 8.66 -4.19 -11.45
N GLN A 66 7.97 -5.13 -12.07
CA GLN A 66 7.65 -5.12 -13.51
C GLN A 66 6.38 -4.30 -13.83
N ILE A 67 5.78 -3.65 -12.84
CA ILE A 67 4.55 -2.85 -12.94
C ILE A 67 3.41 -3.66 -13.60
N ARG A 68 3.34 -4.97 -13.36
CA ARG A 68 2.27 -5.82 -13.93
C ARG A 68 1.04 -5.84 -13.03
N TRP A 69 1.27 -5.82 -11.73
CA TRP A 69 0.25 -5.85 -10.69
C TRP A 69 0.47 -4.74 -9.69
N CYS A 70 -0.62 -4.16 -9.23
CA CYS A 70 -0.64 -3.12 -8.21
C CYS A 70 -1.45 -3.60 -7.01
N ASP A 71 -0.86 -3.40 -5.83
CA ASP A 71 -1.45 -3.72 -4.54
C ASP A 71 -2.32 -2.55 -4.09
N VAL A 72 -3.61 -2.81 -3.94
CA VAL A 72 -4.63 -1.79 -3.71
C VAL A 72 -5.52 -2.15 -2.53
N ARG A 73 -6.10 -1.13 -1.90
CA ARG A 73 -7.23 -1.30 -0.97
C ARG A 73 -8.45 -0.58 -1.48
N VAL A 74 -9.58 -1.27 -1.42
CA VAL A 74 -10.90 -0.77 -1.82
C VAL A 74 -11.96 -1.35 -0.91
N CYS A 75 -12.88 -0.51 -0.43
CA CYS A 75 -13.95 -0.91 0.49
C CYS A 75 -13.47 -1.79 1.66
N GLY A 76 -12.33 -1.42 2.27
CA GLY A 76 -11.72 -2.15 3.39
C GLY A 76 -10.92 -3.40 3.01
N ARG A 77 -10.98 -3.86 1.76
CA ARG A 77 -10.35 -5.10 1.31
C ARG A 77 -9.04 -4.79 0.58
N ARG A 78 -7.98 -5.49 0.96
CA ARG A 78 -6.65 -5.40 0.34
C ARG A 78 -6.53 -6.48 -0.73
N GLY A 79 -5.81 -6.22 -1.82
CA GLY A 79 -5.51 -7.23 -2.84
C GLY A 79 -4.81 -6.64 -4.05
N TRP A 80 -4.66 -7.45 -5.10
CA TRP A 80 -3.91 -7.10 -6.30
C TRP A 80 -4.82 -7.02 -7.52
N ILE A 81 -4.60 -6.01 -8.36
CA ILE A 81 -5.21 -5.87 -9.68
C ILE A 81 -4.15 -5.54 -10.74
N PRO A 82 -4.38 -5.83 -12.03
CA PRO A 82 -3.45 -5.46 -13.09
C PRO A 82 -3.24 -3.94 -13.13
N SER A 83 -2.00 -3.50 -13.39
CA SER A 83 -1.68 -2.06 -13.46
C SER A 83 -2.43 -1.33 -14.58
N GLY A 84 -2.81 -2.03 -15.63
CA GLY A 84 -3.64 -1.48 -16.72
C GLY A 84 -5.09 -1.20 -16.33
N ASP A 85 -5.54 -1.72 -15.18
CA ASP A 85 -6.87 -1.52 -14.62
C ASP A 85 -6.90 -0.52 -13.45
N VAL A 86 -5.76 0.10 -13.13
CA VAL A 86 -5.67 1.21 -12.19
C VAL A 86 -5.41 2.48 -12.96
N ASP A 87 -6.34 3.42 -12.93
CA ASP A 87 -6.15 4.76 -13.44
C ASP A 87 -5.63 5.68 -12.34
N ILE A 88 -4.66 6.52 -12.68
CA ILE A 88 -4.19 7.65 -11.87
C ILE A 88 -4.57 8.96 -12.55
N GLU A 89 -4.91 9.97 -11.74
CA GLU A 89 -5.13 11.32 -12.24
C GLU A 89 -3.78 12.03 -12.46
N TYR A 90 -3.43 12.31 -13.72
CA TYR A 90 -2.22 13.01 -14.13
C TYR A 90 -2.57 14.15 -15.11
N HIS A 91 -2.18 15.39 -14.79
CA HIS A 91 -2.53 16.59 -15.58
C HIS A 91 -4.03 16.74 -15.94
N ARG A 92 -4.95 16.41 -15.01
CA ARG A 92 -6.41 16.44 -15.21
C ARG A 92 -6.92 15.41 -16.24
N GLN A 93 -6.14 14.35 -16.47
CA GLN A 93 -6.54 13.21 -17.27
C GLN A 93 -6.34 11.93 -16.45
N ARG A 94 -7.27 10.98 -16.60
CA ARG A 94 -7.09 9.63 -16.09
C ARG A 94 -6.27 8.81 -17.06
N MET A 95 -5.25 8.15 -16.54
CA MET A 95 -4.37 7.32 -17.33
C MET A 95 -4.06 6.02 -16.58
N PRO A 96 -4.02 4.87 -17.27
CA PRO A 96 -3.62 3.62 -16.63
C PRO A 96 -2.20 3.71 -16.06
N ILE A 97 -1.95 3.10 -14.91
CA ILE A 97 -0.61 3.05 -14.30
C ILE A 97 0.41 2.46 -15.27
N SER A 98 0.02 1.45 -16.05
CA SER A 98 0.86 0.86 -17.09
C SER A 98 1.35 1.85 -18.14
N THR A 99 0.63 2.94 -18.39
CA THR A 99 1.02 4.00 -19.33
C THR A 99 1.71 5.15 -18.60
N TYR A 100 1.20 5.55 -17.43
CA TYR A 100 1.73 6.63 -16.61
C TYR A 100 3.23 6.48 -16.32
N VAL A 101 3.70 5.27 -15.99
CA VAL A 101 5.11 5.02 -15.67
C VAL A 101 6.07 5.26 -16.83
N HIS A 102 5.57 5.37 -18.07
CA HIS A 102 6.38 5.63 -19.26
C HIS A 102 6.35 7.08 -19.73
N VAL A 103 5.33 7.87 -19.32
CA VAL A 103 5.12 9.23 -19.82
C VAL A 103 5.37 10.32 -18.78
N ALA A 104 5.24 10.00 -17.50
CA ALA A 104 5.50 10.96 -16.45
C ALA A 104 6.99 11.27 -16.33
N GLU A 105 7.34 12.53 -16.09
CA GLU A 105 8.74 12.94 -15.93
C GLU A 105 9.44 12.24 -14.75
N LYS A 106 8.70 12.04 -13.66
CA LYS A 106 9.17 11.39 -12.42
C LYS A 106 8.03 10.56 -11.80
N PRO A 107 7.76 9.36 -12.33
CA PRO A 107 6.68 8.52 -11.83
C PRO A 107 7.01 8.02 -10.42
N ALA A 108 6.38 8.62 -9.41
CA ALA A 108 6.57 8.25 -8.01
C ALA A 108 5.68 7.06 -7.59
N ILE A 109 5.80 5.93 -8.29
CA ILE A 109 5.10 4.68 -7.92
C ILE A 109 6.00 3.85 -7.01
N ALA A 110 5.51 3.53 -5.80
CA ALA A 110 6.23 2.64 -4.90
C ALA A 110 6.34 1.23 -5.50
N VAL A 111 7.52 0.62 -5.35
CA VAL A 111 7.74 -0.79 -5.72
C VAL A 111 7.54 -1.66 -4.49
N VAL A 112 6.66 -2.66 -4.61
CA VAL A 112 6.34 -3.59 -3.52
C VAL A 112 6.67 -5.03 -3.91
N SER A 113 7.06 -5.83 -2.92
CA SER A 113 7.20 -7.28 -3.04
C SER A 113 5.96 -7.99 -2.50
N PHE A 114 5.79 -9.25 -2.90
CA PHE A 114 4.76 -10.12 -2.38
C PHE A 114 5.41 -11.29 -1.65
N ASP A 115 5.06 -11.45 -0.39
CA ASP A 115 5.37 -12.62 0.43
C ASP A 115 4.03 -13.22 0.87
N ILE A 116 3.74 -14.44 0.42
CA ILE A 116 2.42 -15.03 0.61
C ILE A 116 2.08 -15.21 2.09
N ASP A 117 3.03 -15.67 2.90
CA ASP A 117 2.81 -15.99 4.31
C ASP A 117 2.47 -14.73 5.11
N THR A 118 3.25 -13.67 4.93
CA THR A 118 3.03 -12.38 5.60
C THR A 118 1.78 -11.68 5.07
N TYR A 119 1.62 -11.64 3.74
CA TYR A 119 0.50 -10.90 3.14
C TYR A 119 -0.84 -11.55 3.46
N TRP A 120 -0.93 -12.87 3.38
CA TRP A 120 -2.18 -13.60 3.65
C TRP A 120 -2.52 -13.64 5.14
N SER A 121 -1.55 -13.84 6.03
CA SER A 121 -1.82 -13.81 7.48
C SER A 121 -2.39 -12.45 7.93
N GLN A 122 -1.89 -11.35 7.35
CA GLN A 122 -2.35 -10.00 7.67
C GLN A 122 -3.72 -9.65 7.10
N ASN A 123 -4.06 -10.15 5.91
CA ASN A 123 -5.24 -9.67 5.17
C ASN A 123 -6.36 -10.72 5.02
N TYR A 124 -6.04 -12.01 5.11
CA TYR A 124 -6.93 -13.09 4.69
C TYR A 124 -7.05 -14.24 5.69
N SER A 125 -6.53 -14.12 6.92
CA SER A 125 -6.61 -15.16 7.95
C SER A 125 -8.03 -15.62 8.32
N GLN A 126 -9.04 -14.86 7.92
CA GLN A 126 -10.47 -15.16 8.14
C GLN A 126 -11.19 -15.65 6.87
N LEU A 127 -10.49 -15.78 5.73
CA LEU A 127 -11.09 -16.21 4.47
C LEU A 127 -10.90 -17.72 4.27
N TYR A 128 -11.90 -18.36 3.65
CA TYR A 128 -11.98 -19.81 3.51
C TYR A 128 -10.76 -20.47 2.85
N PHE A 129 -10.06 -19.76 1.95
CA PHE A 129 -8.90 -20.30 1.24
C PHE A 129 -7.59 -20.20 2.04
N TYR A 130 -7.60 -19.56 3.21
CA TYR A 130 -6.38 -19.37 4.01
C TYR A 130 -5.81 -20.70 4.50
N ASP A 131 -6.67 -21.65 4.88
CA ASP A 131 -6.26 -22.99 5.33
C ASP A 131 -5.56 -23.79 4.21
N GLU A 132 -5.76 -23.39 2.95
CA GLU A 132 -5.14 -24.00 1.78
C GLU A 132 -3.85 -23.28 1.35
N ILE A 133 -3.31 -22.34 2.14
CA ILE A 133 -2.14 -21.50 1.77
C ILE A 133 -0.95 -22.32 1.24
N GLY A 134 -0.77 -23.55 1.72
CA GLY A 134 0.25 -24.49 1.23
C GLY A 134 0.17 -24.77 -0.28
N ASN A 135 -1.03 -24.81 -0.84
CA ASN A 135 -1.27 -25.05 -2.27
C ASN A 135 -0.88 -23.85 -3.15
N TRP A 136 -0.73 -22.67 -2.54
CA TRP A 136 -0.57 -21.40 -3.26
C TRP A 136 0.87 -20.87 -3.22
N ARG A 137 1.74 -21.42 -2.36
CA ARG A 137 3.13 -20.96 -2.19
C ARG A 137 4.00 -21.15 -3.44
N THR A 138 3.59 -22.01 -4.37
CA THR A 138 4.35 -22.29 -5.60
C THR A 138 4.00 -21.36 -6.76
N ILE A 139 3.07 -20.43 -6.58
CA ILE A 139 2.68 -19.46 -7.62
C ILE A 139 3.64 -18.28 -7.58
N ASN A 140 4.35 -18.06 -8.69
CA ASN A 140 5.25 -16.91 -8.91
C ASN A 140 4.55 -15.77 -9.65
#